data_AF-A0A6H5HQG1-F1
#
_entry.id   AF-A0A6H5HQG1-F1
#
_cell.length_a   1.000
_cell.length_b   1.000
_cell.length_c   1.000
_cell.angle_alpha   90.00
_cell.angle_beta   90.00
_cell.angle_gamma   90.00
#
_symmetry.space_group_name_H-M   'P 1'
#
loop_
_entity.id
_entity.type
_entity.pdbx_description
1 polymer ?
#
loop_
_entity_poly.entity_id
_entity_poly.type
_entity_poly.pdbx_seq_one_letter_code
_entity_poly.pdbx_strand_id
1 'polypeptide(L)'
;MDRRKIDMYFGPRHSGMEMKLYKAFMKSLETPVPKVDQSAPALAVAHYYNLATMAAERSKLARIEMENRLTLRIINETYRTRGKVDTSMPSMSRSTNFYERSFKNKYIEKVNMKLHHMIQNSKPCVMTKAAMDEDFKRSLKTMIFQAHYKQYYSNLIPELELWDICPLATESRTCCDMSKRVQCYLDIGIDDPKTPKLIKLGRLYLELYNDFAPVAANNFLRFVKGYQGRSYKGWTSLSRDVEQAVANLPQPTGPFALGNSGLLSQECSQERQAMYSQLVRSYKWTDKIHEYSSLAAQLLGQNQLKRSYIVTGSNKRRRAQASCHNVPMQTVDQVISAIDRQFPDMNISVSRPFITNAVMQVTLGKVLQAVVAFKGLMIEWVVIKGHGETLDLWTESRHKVFRKITENSHAAMLHFSSPTLPELAVRSFMRPLQTVRQPFAQRPAPDVERFPNTGSSS
;
A
#
# COMPACT_ATOMS: atom_id res chain seq x y z
N MET A 1 -34.40 -18.00 32.86
CA MET A 1 -34.30 -19.42 33.23
C MET A 1 -32.84 -19.79 33.28
N ASP A 2 -32.34 -19.98 34.49
CA ASP A 2 -30.94 -20.27 34.83
C ASP A 2 -30.64 -21.74 34.45
N ARG A 3 -29.86 -21.97 33.38
CA ARG A 3 -29.43 -23.34 33.00
C ARG A 3 -28.16 -23.71 33.77
N ARG A 4 -28.24 -23.67 35.10
CA ARG A 4 -27.23 -24.32 35.95
C ARG A 4 -27.55 -25.80 36.01
N LYS A 5 -26.56 -26.61 35.64
CA LYS A 5 -26.33 -28.01 36.03
C LYS A 5 -27.61 -28.81 36.28
N ILE A 6 -28.05 -29.50 35.23
CA ILE A 6 -28.76 -30.76 35.43
C ILE A 6 -27.70 -31.75 35.91
N ASP A 7 -27.42 -31.78 37.21
CA ASP A 7 -26.71 -32.90 37.82
C ASP A 7 -27.68 -34.09 37.81
N MET A 8 -27.61 -34.89 36.74
CA MET A 8 -28.23 -36.21 36.75
C MET A 8 -27.37 -37.09 37.67
N TYR A 9 -27.87 -37.30 38.89
CA TYR A 9 -27.32 -38.25 39.83
C TYR A 9 -27.45 -39.66 39.24
N PHE A 10 -26.35 -40.20 38.71
CA PHE A 10 -26.31 -41.57 38.21
C PHE A 10 -25.91 -42.51 39.35
N GLY A 11 -26.85 -43.37 39.76
CA GLY A 11 -26.66 -44.37 40.81
C GLY A 11 -25.62 -45.45 40.48
N PRO A 12 -25.31 -46.37 41.41
CA PRO A 12 -24.03 -47.07 41.47
C PRO A 12 -23.82 -48.21 40.45
N ARG A 13 -24.69 -48.39 39.46
CA ARG A 13 -24.65 -49.54 38.55
C ARG A 13 -25.13 -49.17 37.15
N HIS A 14 -24.26 -48.57 36.36
CA HIS A 14 -24.43 -48.49 34.92
C HIS A 14 -23.25 -49.12 34.19
N SER A 15 -23.58 -49.91 33.15
CA SER A 15 -22.64 -50.62 32.30
C SER A 15 -21.62 -49.65 31.70
N GLY A 16 -20.33 -50.02 31.72
CA GLY A 16 -19.25 -49.17 31.23
C GLY A 16 -19.41 -48.69 29.78
N MET A 17 -20.35 -49.27 29.03
CA MET A 17 -20.73 -48.85 27.67
C MET A 17 -21.54 -47.54 27.66
N GLU A 18 -22.44 -47.33 28.62
CA GLU A 18 -23.27 -46.11 28.71
C GLU A 18 -22.41 -44.92 29.14
N MET A 19 -21.48 -45.14 30.07
CA MET A 19 -20.50 -44.12 30.48
C MET A 19 -19.56 -43.72 29.32
N LYS A 20 -19.23 -44.67 28.42
CA LYS A 20 -18.43 -44.39 27.22
C LYS A 20 -19.22 -43.60 26.18
N LEU A 21 -20.48 -43.97 25.92
CA LEU A 21 -21.35 -43.23 25.01
C LEU A 21 -21.63 -41.81 25.52
N TYR A 22 -21.83 -41.65 26.83
CA TYR A 22 -21.99 -40.34 27.45
C TYR A 22 -20.73 -39.48 27.32
N LYS A 23 -19.55 -40.04 27.59
CA LYS A 23 -18.27 -39.32 27.40
C LYS A 23 -18.04 -38.95 25.93
N ALA A 24 -18.38 -39.82 24.98
CA ALA A 24 -18.27 -39.53 23.56
C ALA A 24 -19.25 -38.42 23.11
N PHE A 25 -20.47 -38.45 23.63
CA PHE A 25 -21.48 -37.41 23.39
C PHE A 25 -21.06 -36.05 23.97
N MET A 26 -20.56 -36.01 25.20
CA MET A 26 -20.04 -34.79 25.81
C MET A 26 -18.84 -34.23 25.03
N LYS A 27 -17.95 -35.10 24.55
CA LYS A 27 -16.82 -34.71 23.69
C LYS A 27 -17.27 -34.16 22.33
N SER A 28 -18.37 -34.68 21.77
CA SER A 28 -19.00 -34.16 20.55
C SER A 28 -19.68 -32.80 20.75
N LEU A 29 -20.17 -32.51 21.97
CA LEU A 29 -20.75 -31.21 22.32
C LEU A 29 -19.66 -30.16 22.63
N GLU A 30 -18.50 -30.58 23.13
CA GLU A 30 -17.34 -29.71 23.38
C GLU A 30 -16.65 -29.25 22.10
N THR A 31 -16.69 -30.05 21.02
CA THR A 31 -16.19 -29.66 19.70
C THR A 31 -17.29 -29.75 18.65
N PRO A 32 -18.21 -28.77 18.57
CA PRO A 32 -19.23 -28.77 17.53
C PRO A 32 -18.53 -28.58 16.17
N VAL A 33 -18.42 -29.67 15.40
CA VAL A 33 -17.94 -29.59 14.02
C VAL A 33 -19.02 -28.89 13.22
N PRO A 34 -18.77 -27.70 12.63
CA PRO A 34 -19.77 -27.03 11.81
C PRO A 34 -20.13 -27.98 10.65
N LYS A 35 -21.42 -28.27 10.49
CA LYS A 35 -21.93 -29.17 9.43
C LYS A 35 -21.58 -28.70 8.02
N VAL A 36 -21.25 -27.41 7.89
CA VAL A 36 -20.82 -26.76 6.66
C VAL A 36 -19.59 -25.93 7.00
N ASP A 37 -18.47 -26.25 6.37
CA ASP A 37 -17.22 -25.50 6.51
C ASP A 37 -17.38 -24.11 5.87
N GLN A 38 -17.35 -23.06 6.68
CA GLN A 38 -17.41 -21.66 6.24
C GLN A 38 -16.02 -21.00 6.19
N SER A 39 -14.95 -21.76 6.47
CA SER A 39 -13.61 -21.23 6.33
C SER A 39 -13.28 -21.04 4.85
N ALA A 40 -12.67 -19.90 4.52
CA ALA A 40 -12.14 -19.71 3.17
C ALA A 40 -11.14 -20.86 2.90
N PRO A 41 -11.28 -21.59 1.78
CA PRO A 41 -10.43 -22.74 1.51
C PRO A 41 -8.97 -22.30 1.57
N ALA A 42 -8.16 -23.06 2.30
CA ALA A 42 -6.74 -22.77 2.43
C ALA A 42 -6.11 -22.80 1.03
N LEU A 43 -5.88 -21.61 0.46
CA LEU A 43 -5.20 -21.46 -0.81
C LEU A 43 -3.72 -21.76 -0.58
N ALA A 44 -3.34 -23.03 -0.71
CA ALA A 44 -1.95 -23.40 -0.75
C ALA A 44 -1.32 -22.73 -1.98
N VAL A 45 -0.60 -21.62 -1.76
CA VAL A 45 0.03 -20.81 -2.83
C VAL A 45 0.89 -21.69 -3.76
N ALA A 46 1.45 -22.78 -3.23
CA ALA A 46 2.21 -23.79 -3.98
C ALA A 46 1.38 -24.59 -5.01
N HIS A 47 0.06 -24.66 -4.90
CA HIS A 47 -0.83 -25.29 -5.90
C HIS A 47 -1.22 -24.33 -7.04
N TYR A 48 -1.14 -23.02 -6.81
CA TYR A 48 -1.48 -22.00 -7.81
C TYR A 48 -0.27 -21.48 -8.57
N TYR A 49 0.93 -21.59 -7.98
CA TYR A 49 2.18 -21.17 -8.61
C TYR A 49 3.23 -22.27 -8.49
N ASN A 50 3.73 -22.76 -9.62
CA ASN A 50 4.89 -23.62 -9.65
C ASN A 50 6.15 -22.75 -9.51
N LEU A 51 6.80 -22.85 -8.35
CA LEU A 51 7.99 -22.04 -8.04
C LEU A 51 9.13 -22.28 -9.04
N ALA A 52 9.25 -23.50 -9.58
CA ALA A 52 10.26 -23.85 -10.55
C ALA A 52 10.01 -23.18 -11.90
N THR A 53 8.76 -23.12 -12.37
CA THR A 53 8.43 -22.41 -13.63
C THR A 53 8.62 -20.91 -13.49
N MET A 54 8.28 -20.32 -12.34
CA MET A 54 8.52 -18.89 -12.08
C MET A 54 10.02 -18.55 -12.05
N ALA A 55 10.84 -19.40 -11.43
CA ALA A 55 12.30 -19.25 -11.44
C ALA A 55 12.89 -19.40 -12.85
N ALA A 56 12.37 -20.33 -13.65
CA ALA A 56 12.76 -20.51 -15.04
C ALA A 56 12.39 -19.30 -15.91
N GLU A 57 11.15 -18.79 -15.80
CA GLU A 57 10.71 -17.61 -16.54
C GLU A 57 11.47 -16.34 -16.12
N ARG A 58 11.77 -16.17 -14.83
CA ARG A 58 12.64 -15.08 -14.36
C ARG A 58 14.03 -15.15 -14.98
N SER A 59 14.61 -16.36 -15.06
CA SER A 59 15.94 -16.57 -15.66
C SER A 59 15.92 -16.30 -17.16
N LYS A 60 14.86 -16.71 -17.85
CA LYS A 60 14.62 -16.43 -19.26
C LYS A 60 14.48 -14.93 -19.53
N LEU A 61 13.72 -14.20 -18.70
CA LEU A 61 13.58 -12.75 -18.80
C LEU A 61 14.93 -12.05 -18.65
N ALA A 62 15.71 -12.42 -17.64
CA ALA A 62 17.05 -11.85 -17.42
C ALA A 62 17.99 -12.11 -18.61
N ARG A 63 17.91 -13.29 -19.23
CA ARG A 63 18.66 -13.60 -20.46
C ARG A 63 18.23 -12.71 -21.63
N ILE A 64 16.93 -12.53 -21.84
CA ILE A 64 16.39 -11.67 -22.91
C ILE A 64 16.83 -10.21 -22.70
N GLU A 65 16.77 -9.69 -21.47
CA GLU A 65 17.22 -8.33 -21.15
C GLU A 65 18.72 -8.15 -21.43
N MET A 66 19.53 -9.15 -21.06
CA MET A 66 20.97 -9.13 -21.34
C MET A 66 21.25 -9.14 -22.84
N GLU A 67 20.58 -10.01 -23.60
CA GLU A 67 20.69 -10.09 -25.07
C GLU A 67 20.26 -8.77 -25.73
N ASN A 68 19.13 -8.20 -25.31
CA ASN A 68 18.65 -6.90 -25.81
C ASN A 68 19.64 -5.77 -25.52
N ARG A 69 20.23 -5.73 -24.32
CA ARG A 69 21.23 -4.73 -23.95
C ARG A 69 22.50 -4.85 -24.80
N LEU A 70 22.95 -6.07 -25.09
CA LEU A 70 24.08 -6.32 -25.99
C LEU A 70 23.76 -5.90 -27.42
N THR A 71 22.58 -6.24 -27.94
CA THR A 71 22.15 -5.82 -29.27
C THR A 71 22.09 -4.30 -29.40
N LEU A 72 21.55 -3.58 -28.41
CA LEU A 72 21.53 -2.12 -28.40
C LEU A 72 22.93 -1.51 -28.38
N ARG A 73 23.86 -2.11 -27.62
CA ARG A 73 25.26 -1.69 -27.63
C ARG A 73 25.88 -1.86 -29.01
N ILE A 74 25.71 -3.02 -29.64
CA ILE A 74 26.24 -3.32 -30.99
C ILE A 74 25.65 -2.37 -32.02
N ILE A 75 24.35 -2.07 -31.96
CA ILE A 75 23.68 -1.11 -32.85
C ILE A 75 24.29 0.28 -32.69
N ASN A 76 24.47 0.74 -31.44
CA ASN A 76 25.04 2.06 -31.16
C ASN A 76 26.50 2.17 -31.62
N GLU A 77 27.31 1.14 -31.35
CA GLU A 77 28.70 1.05 -31.82
C GLU A 77 28.74 1.09 -33.35
N THR A 78 27.95 0.24 -34.03
CA THR A 78 27.89 0.17 -35.50
C THR A 78 27.42 1.49 -36.13
N TYR A 79 26.46 2.16 -35.49
CA TYR A 79 25.96 3.46 -35.94
C TYR A 79 27.03 4.55 -35.82
N ARG A 80 27.77 4.59 -34.70
CA ARG A 80 28.86 5.55 -34.47
C ARG A 80 30.04 5.33 -35.40
N THR A 81 30.44 4.08 -35.61
CA THR A 81 31.60 3.74 -36.44
C THR A 81 31.26 3.63 -37.93
N ARG A 82 30.00 3.82 -38.31
CA ARG A 82 29.49 3.65 -39.69
C ARG A 82 29.88 2.30 -40.29
N GLY A 83 29.85 1.24 -39.48
CA GLY A 83 30.22 -0.12 -39.89
C GLY A 83 31.70 -0.48 -39.74
N LYS A 84 32.60 0.48 -39.46
CA LYS A 84 34.02 0.19 -39.24
C LYS A 84 34.25 -0.44 -37.87
N VAL A 85 35.25 -1.32 -37.77
CA VAL A 85 35.68 -1.87 -36.48
C VAL A 85 36.65 -0.88 -35.84
N ASP A 86 36.31 -0.34 -34.67
CA ASP A 86 37.20 0.54 -33.91
C ASP A 86 38.40 -0.28 -33.41
N THR A 87 39.57 -0.02 -33.99
CA THR A 87 40.83 -0.68 -33.62
C THR A 87 41.63 0.11 -32.60
N SER A 88 41.05 1.15 -31.99
CA SER A 88 41.75 1.98 -30.99
C SER A 88 41.66 1.36 -29.58
N MET A 89 42.52 0.38 -29.29
CA MET A 89 42.87 0.04 -27.90
C MET A 89 44.37 0.36 -27.64
N PRO A 90 44.72 1.18 -26.63
CA PRO A 90 46.10 1.62 -26.38
C PRO A 90 47.00 0.58 -25.67
N SER A 91 46.47 -0.54 -25.20
CA SER A 91 47.26 -1.56 -24.47
C SER A 91 47.27 -2.87 -25.24
N MET A 92 48.10 -2.95 -26.27
CA MET A 92 48.34 -4.20 -26.99
C MET A 92 49.22 -5.13 -26.16
N SER A 93 48.62 -6.12 -25.51
CA SER A 93 49.32 -7.38 -25.30
C SER A 93 49.58 -7.99 -26.68
N ARG A 94 50.86 -8.22 -26.99
CA ARG A 94 51.36 -8.87 -28.21
C ARG A 94 50.73 -10.26 -28.40
N SER A 95 49.50 -10.31 -28.90
CA SER A 95 48.92 -11.55 -29.42
C SER A 95 49.53 -11.79 -30.79
N THR A 96 50.12 -12.96 -30.98
CA THR A 96 51.00 -13.35 -32.09
C THR A 96 50.30 -13.58 -33.43
N ASN A 97 48.98 -13.38 -33.53
CA ASN A 97 48.24 -13.68 -34.77
C ASN A 97 47.53 -12.45 -35.38
N PHE A 98 48.36 -11.48 -35.81
CA PHE A 98 47.89 -10.27 -36.49
C PHE A 98 47.02 -10.57 -37.72
N TYR A 99 47.40 -11.57 -38.52
CA TYR A 99 46.68 -11.92 -39.74
C TYR A 99 45.29 -12.51 -39.46
N GLU A 100 45.17 -13.41 -38.47
CA GLU A 100 43.88 -13.96 -38.06
C GLU A 100 42.95 -12.86 -37.51
N ARG A 101 43.48 -11.91 -36.73
CA ARG A 101 42.72 -10.77 -36.22
C ARG A 101 42.28 -9.84 -37.34
N SER A 102 43.16 -9.54 -38.29
CA SER A 102 42.84 -8.72 -39.47
C SER A 102 41.74 -9.36 -40.32
N PHE A 103 41.80 -10.68 -40.52
CA PHE A 103 40.77 -11.43 -41.23
C PHE A 103 39.41 -11.39 -40.49
N LYS A 104 39.41 -11.65 -39.18
CA LYS A 104 38.20 -11.55 -38.34
C LYS A 104 37.62 -10.15 -38.34
N ASN A 105 38.45 -9.12 -38.23
CA ASN A 105 38.01 -7.73 -38.28
C ASN A 105 37.36 -7.37 -39.62
N LYS A 106 37.92 -7.81 -40.75
CA LYS A 106 37.31 -7.63 -42.08
C LYS A 106 35.95 -8.33 -42.20
N TYR A 107 35.82 -9.52 -41.63
CA TYR A 107 34.52 -10.22 -41.60
C TYR A 107 33.48 -9.46 -40.78
N ILE A 108 33.87 -9.01 -39.58
CA ILE A 108 33.00 -8.21 -38.70
C ILE A 108 32.62 -6.88 -39.37
N GLU A 109 33.56 -6.20 -40.01
CA GLU A 109 33.31 -4.96 -40.77
C GLU A 109 32.29 -5.19 -41.89
N LYS A 110 32.39 -6.31 -42.63
CA LYS A 110 31.41 -6.66 -43.67
C LYS A 110 30.00 -6.88 -43.09
N VAL A 111 29.89 -7.51 -41.92
CA VAL A 111 28.59 -7.71 -41.23
C VAL A 111 28.05 -6.39 -40.70
N ASN A 112 28.89 -5.58 -40.07
CA ASN A 112 28.52 -4.28 -39.51
C ASN A 112 28.08 -3.29 -40.61
N MET A 113 28.74 -3.31 -41.78
CA MET A 113 28.33 -2.52 -42.94
C MET A 113 26.95 -2.92 -43.45
N LYS A 114 26.65 -4.23 -43.51
CA LYS A 114 25.30 -4.72 -43.85
C LYS A 114 24.26 -4.28 -42.81
N LEU A 115 24.57 -4.40 -41.53
CA LEU A 115 23.70 -3.96 -40.43
C LEU A 115 23.43 -2.45 -40.51
N HIS A 116 24.47 -1.65 -40.72
CA HIS A 116 24.35 -0.20 -40.87
C HIS A 116 23.45 0.17 -42.05
N HIS A 117 23.60 -0.51 -43.19
CA HIS A 117 22.75 -0.30 -44.35
C HIS A 117 21.29 -0.70 -44.07
N MET A 118 21.05 -1.81 -43.36
CA MET A 118 19.70 -2.20 -42.93
C MET A 118 19.08 -1.16 -42.00
N ILE A 119 19.84 -0.61 -41.05
CA ILE A 119 19.36 0.43 -40.13
C ILE A 119 19.02 1.72 -40.89
N GLN A 120 19.87 2.15 -41.82
CA GLN A 120 19.63 3.36 -42.62
C GLN A 120 18.42 3.23 -43.56
N ASN A 121 18.22 2.05 -44.13
CA ASN A 121 17.12 1.79 -45.06
C ASN A 121 15.84 1.36 -44.34
N SER A 122 15.92 0.94 -43.07
CA SER A 122 14.74 0.64 -42.27
C SER A 122 13.98 1.93 -42.07
N LYS A 123 12.84 2.06 -42.75
CA LYS A 123 11.86 3.08 -42.40
C LYS A 123 11.45 2.81 -40.96
N PRO A 124 11.37 3.83 -40.09
CA PRO A 124 10.76 3.64 -38.79
C PRO A 124 9.37 3.09 -39.06
N CYS A 125 9.13 1.84 -38.65
CA CYS A 125 7.78 1.36 -38.48
C CYS A 125 7.24 2.16 -37.30
N VAL A 126 6.84 3.40 -37.58
CA VAL A 126 5.97 4.14 -36.69
C VAL A 126 4.72 3.28 -36.70
N MET A 127 4.61 2.36 -35.75
CA MET A 127 3.32 1.76 -35.47
C MET A 127 2.44 2.96 -35.15
N THR A 128 1.59 3.30 -36.11
CA THR A 128 0.62 4.37 -35.93
C THR A 128 -0.17 4.01 -34.68
N LYS A 129 -0.64 5.02 -33.93
CA LYS A 129 -1.47 4.77 -32.75
C LYS A 129 -2.57 3.75 -33.05
N ALA A 130 -3.19 3.86 -34.23
CA ALA A 130 -4.16 2.91 -34.74
C ALA A 130 -3.64 1.46 -34.82
N ALA A 131 -2.42 1.24 -35.34
CA ALA A 131 -1.82 -0.08 -35.41
C ALA A 131 -1.47 -0.66 -34.03
N MET A 132 -0.98 0.18 -33.10
CA MET A 132 -0.74 -0.25 -31.71
C MET A 132 -2.05 -0.59 -30.99
N ASP A 133 -3.09 0.21 -31.21
CA ASP A 133 -4.41 -0.01 -30.65
C ASP A 133 -5.04 -1.30 -31.21
N GLU A 134 -4.83 -1.62 -32.49
CA GLU A 134 -5.27 -2.89 -33.07
C GLU A 134 -4.52 -4.10 -32.48
N ASP A 135 -3.21 -4.02 -32.33
CA ASP A 135 -2.41 -5.11 -31.75
C ASP A 135 -2.70 -5.30 -30.27
N PHE A 136 -2.96 -4.21 -29.55
CA PHE A 136 -3.46 -4.24 -28.18
C PHE A 136 -4.84 -4.92 -28.11
N LYS A 137 -5.78 -4.52 -28.97
CA LYS A 137 -7.11 -5.17 -29.06
C LYS A 137 -6.99 -6.66 -29.38
N ARG A 138 -6.08 -7.05 -30.27
CA ARG A 138 -5.83 -8.45 -30.62
C ARG A 138 -5.27 -9.22 -29.42
N SER A 139 -4.30 -8.64 -28.71
CA SER A 139 -3.70 -9.23 -27.50
C SER A 139 -4.71 -9.36 -26.36
N LEU A 140 -5.56 -8.34 -26.16
CA LEU A 140 -6.64 -8.35 -25.19
C LEU A 140 -7.66 -9.46 -25.50
N LYS A 141 -8.06 -9.62 -26.78
CA LYS A 141 -8.94 -10.71 -27.20
C LYS A 141 -8.35 -12.08 -26.91
N THR A 142 -7.06 -12.28 -27.20
CA THR A 142 -6.36 -13.53 -26.90
C THR A 142 -6.28 -13.79 -25.39
N MET A 143 -5.99 -12.76 -24.60
CA MET A 143 -5.94 -12.84 -23.14
C MET A 143 -7.31 -13.20 -22.55
N ILE A 144 -8.38 -12.54 -23.00
CA ILE A 144 -9.76 -12.85 -22.60
C ILE A 144 -10.16 -14.27 -23.02
N PHE A 145 -9.74 -14.71 -24.22
CA PHE A 145 -10.01 -16.06 -24.69
C PHE A 145 -9.33 -17.13 -23.80
N GLN A 146 -8.09 -16.87 -23.37
CA GLN A 146 -7.30 -17.77 -22.52
C GLN A 146 -7.66 -17.68 -21.02
N ALA A 147 -8.33 -16.62 -20.60
CA ALA A 147 -8.72 -16.43 -19.21
C ALA A 147 -9.87 -17.36 -18.80
N HIS A 148 -9.73 -18.02 -17.65
CA HIS A 148 -10.77 -18.85 -17.05
C HIS A 148 -12.03 -18.05 -16.65
N TYR A 149 -11.88 -16.77 -16.27
CA TYR A 149 -12.97 -15.91 -15.82
C TYR A 149 -13.12 -14.67 -16.71
N LYS A 150 -13.83 -14.83 -17.83
CA LYS A 150 -14.01 -13.79 -18.86
C LYS A 150 -14.72 -12.52 -18.36
N GLN A 151 -15.62 -12.66 -17.37
CA GLN A 151 -16.43 -11.57 -16.80
C GLN A 151 -15.61 -10.51 -16.04
N TYR A 152 -14.41 -10.85 -15.58
CA TYR A 152 -13.55 -9.89 -14.88
C TYR A 152 -13.04 -8.79 -15.83
N TYR A 153 -12.78 -9.15 -17.09
CA TYR A 153 -12.17 -8.26 -18.09
C TYR A 153 -13.16 -7.32 -18.80
N SER A 154 -14.47 -7.54 -18.66
CA SER A 154 -15.49 -6.64 -19.24
C SER A 154 -15.67 -5.34 -18.43
N ASN A 155 -15.28 -5.32 -17.16
CA ASN A 155 -15.57 -4.22 -16.22
C ASN A 155 -14.33 -3.37 -15.88
N LEU A 156 -13.25 -3.55 -16.64
CA LEU A 156 -11.91 -3.04 -16.31
C LEU A 156 -11.57 -1.67 -16.93
N ILE A 157 -12.48 -1.07 -17.71
CA ILE A 157 -12.34 0.35 -18.10
C ILE A 157 -12.80 1.17 -16.88
N PRO A 158 -11.90 1.85 -16.16
CA PRO A 158 -12.31 2.65 -15.02
C PRO A 158 -13.23 3.78 -15.52
N GLU A 159 -14.34 4.04 -14.81
CA GLU A 159 -15.22 5.20 -15.05
C GLU A 159 -14.47 6.55 -15.14
N LEU A 160 -13.23 6.62 -14.65
CA LEU A 160 -12.33 7.77 -14.73
C LEU A 160 -11.89 8.15 -16.16
N GLU A 161 -11.83 7.22 -17.12
CA GLU A 161 -11.48 7.55 -18.52
C GLU A 161 -12.68 8.06 -19.35
N LEU A 162 -13.88 8.05 -18.76
CA LEU A 162 -15.15 8.42 -19.39
C LEU A 162 -15.71 9.75 -18.84
N TRP A 163 -14.83 10.71 -18.56
CA TRP A 163 -15.26 12.08 -18.25
C TRP A 163 -15.70 12.80 -19.52
N ASP A 164 -17.00 12.74 -19.79
CA ASP A 164 -17.71 13.63 -20.71
C ASP A 164 -18.62 14.54 -19.87
N ILE A 165 -18.76 15.81 -20.27
CA ILE A 165 -19.70 16.75 -19.63
C ILE A 165 -21.15 16.27 -19.85
N CYS A 166 -21.38 15.47 -20.91
CA CYS A 166 -22.67 14.88 -21.19
C CYS A 166 -22.96 13.69 -20.24
N PRO A 167 -24.12 13.67 -19.55
CA PRO A 167 -24.51 12.51 -18.76
C PRO A 167 -24.58 11.23 -19.62
N LEU A 168 -24.07 10.14 -19.04
CA LEU A 168 -23.95 8.81 -19.67
C LEU A 168 -25.30 8.15 -19.96
N ALA A 169 -26.31 8.44 -19.14
CA ALA A 169 -27.66 7.93 -19.31
C ALA A 169 -28.37 8.66 -20.46
N THR A 170 -28.81 7.91 -21.48
CA THR A 170 -29.54 8.43 -22.66
C THR A 170 -30.83 9.15 -22.27
N GLU A 171 -31.45 8.76 -21.15
CA GLU A 171 -32.69 9.34 -20.62
C GLU A 171 -32.51 10.76 -20.06
N SER A 172 -31.31 11.11 -19.61
CA SER A 172 -30.95 12.44 -19.09
C SER A 172 -30.49 13.41 -20.18
N ARG A 173 -30.44 12.98 -21.45
CA ARG A 173 -30.03 13.79 -22.61
C ARG A 173 -31.17 14.57 -23.26
N THR A 174 -32.32 14.68 -22.60
CA THR A 174 -33.48 15.43 -23.10
C THR A 174 -33.20 16.93 -23.30
N CYS A 175 -32.13 17.47 -22.72
CA CYS A 175 -31.65 18.84 -22.93
C CYS A 175 -30.52 18.98 -23.99
N CYS A 176 -29.99 17.87 -24.54
CA CYS A 176 -28.89 17.89 -25.50
C CYS A 176 -29.38 18.20 -26.91
N ASP A 177 -29.47 19.47 -27.26
CA ASP A 177 -29.77 19.90 -28.63
C ASP A 177 -28.46 20.20 -29.39
N MET A 178 -28.02 19.23 -30.20
CA MET A 178 -26.80 19.35 -31.00
C MET A 178 -26.84 20.55 -31.96
N SER A 179 -28.03 21.02 -32.36
CA SER A 179 -28.16 22.17 -33.27
C SER A 179 -27.75 23.50 -32.62
N LYS A 180 -27.74 23.56 -31.28
CA LYS A 180 -27.34 24.75 -30.52
C LYS A 180 -25.84 24.81 -30.27
N ARG A 181 -25.09 23.76 -30.57
CA ARG A 181 -23.64 23.72 -30.36
C ARG A 181 -22.92 24.49 -31.45
N VAL A 182 -21.99 25.33 -31.05
CA VAL A 182 -21.26 26.21 -31.97
C VAL A 182 -19.78 25.89 -31.89
N GLN A 183 -19.16 25.64 -33.03
CA GLN A 183 -17.72 25.44 -33.11
C GLN A 183 -17.03 26.78 -33.40
N CYS A 184 -16.01 27.09 -32.61
CA CYS A 184 -15.11 28.23 -32.84
C CYS A 184 -13.67 27.74 -32.92
N TYR A 185 -12.81 28.56 -33.55
CA TYR A 185 -11.39 28.25 -33.66
C TYR A 185 -10.53 29.41 -33.18
N LEU A 186 -9.36 29.07 -32.64
CA LEU A 186 -8.33 30.00 -32.20
C LEU A 186 -7.01 29.62 -32.88
N ASP A 187 -6.44 30.55 -33.63
CA ASP A 187 -5.11 30.39 -34.21
C ASP A 187 -4.07 30.77 -33.15
N ILE A 188 -3.28 29.78 -32.71
CA ILE A 188 -2.29 29.94 -31.65
C ILE A 188 -0.91 30.12 -32.29
N GLY A 189 -0.20 31.15 -31.84
CA GLY A 189 1.20 31.36 -32.18
C GLY A 189 1.99 31.80 -30.95
N ILE A 190 3.29 31.51 -30.96
CA ILE A 190 4.25 31.99 -29.97
C ILE A 190 5.00 33.16 -30.58
N ASP A 191 5.10 34.25 -29.83
CA ASP A 191 6.04 35.33 -30.13
C ASP A 191 7.45 34.89 -29.74
N ASP A 192 8.35 34.81 -30.73
CA ASP A 192 9.77 34.56 -30.47
C ASP A 192 10.47 35.90 -30.22
N PRO A 193 11.11 36.12 -29.06
CA PRO A 193 11.82 37.36 -28.77
C PRO A 193 13.00 37.62 -29.72
N LYS A 194 13.47 36.62 -30.47
CA LYS A 194 14.61 36.75 -31.39
C LYS A 194 14.20 37.04 -32.83
N THR A 195 12.94 36.81 -33.21
CA THR A 195 12.46 37.06 -34.57
C THR A 195 11.13 37.81 -34.54
N PRO A 196 10.94 38.90 -35.31
CA PRO A 196 9.70 39.70 -35.29
C PRO A 196 8.50 38.99 -35.95
N LYS A 197 8.55 37.66 -36.11
CA LYS A 197 7.50 36.87 -36.75
C LYS A 197 6.90 35.90 -35.75
N LEU A 198 5.58 36.02 -35.55
CA LEU A 198 4.77 35.08 -34.76
C LEU A 198 4.91 33.65 -35.34
N ILE A 199 5.46 32.73 -34.54
CA ILE A 199 5.58 31.31 -34.92
C ILE A 199 4.22 30.66 -34.71
N LYS A 200 3.51 30.36 -35.81
CA LYS A 200 2.20 29.69 -35.76
C LYS A 200 2.36 28.24 -35.29
N LEU A 201 1.78 27.90 -34.14
CA LEU A 201 1.81 26.55 -33.58
C LEU A 201 0.70 25.66 -34.14
N GLY A 202 -0.47 26.25 -34.43
CA GLY A 202 -1.61 25.50 -34.92
C GLY A 202 -2.93 26.17 -34.62
N ARG A 203 -4.01 25.49 -34.97
CA ARG A 203 -5.39 25.94 -34.77
C ARG A 203 -6.08 25.05 -33.75
N LEU A 204 -6.55 25.66 -32.66
CA LEU A 204 -7.38 25.00 -31.66
C LEU A 204 -8.84 25.12 -32.08
N TYR A 205 -9.56 24.00 -32.14
CA TYR A 205 -11.00 23.96 -32.35
C TYR A 205 -11.69 23.71 -31.02
N LEU A 206 -12.67 24.54 -30.68
CA LEU A 206 -13.46 24.47 -29.47
C LEU A 206 -14.94 24.34 -29.86
N GLU A 207 -15.60 23.31 -29.34
CA GLU A 207 -17.04 23.14 -29.47
C GLU A 207 -17.72 23.68 -28.21
N LEU A 208 -18.63 24.63 -28.37
CA LEU A 208 -19.34 25.28 -27.28
C LEU A 208 -20.71 24.67 -27.09
N TYR A 209 -20.97 24.18 -25.88
CA TYR A 209 -22.19 23.51 -25.45
C TYR A 209 -23.22 24.54 -24.98
N ASN A 210 -23.78 25.28 -25.93
CA ASN A 210 -24.78 26.34 -25.67
C ASN A 210 -26.12 25.75 -25.15
N ASP A 211 -26.33 24.45 -25.37
CA ASP A 211 -27.41 23.64 -24.81
C ASP A 211 -27.29 23.50 -23.28
N PHE A 212 -26.08 23.30 -22.76
CA PHE A 212 -25.82 23.13 -21.32
C PHE A 212 -25.51 24.42 -20.57
N ALA A 213 -24.69 25.29 -21.16
CA ALA A 213 -24.20 26.50 -20.50
C ALA A 213 -24.39 27.74 -21.40
N PRO A 214 -25.65 28.13 -21.71
CA PRO A 214 -25.94 29.14 -22.72
C PRO A 214 -25.33 30.51 -22.39
N VAL A 215 -25.34 30.92 -21.12
CA VAL A 215 -24.81 32.23 -20.72
C VAL A 215 -23.29 32.27 -20.88
N ALA A 216 -22.59 31.21 -20.45
CA ALA A 216 -21.14 31.11 -20.55
C ALA A 216 -20.70 31.00 -22.02
N ALA A 217 -21.36 30.15 -22.80
CA ALA A 217 -21.08 29.97 -24.23
C ALA A 217 -21.29 31.27 -25.02
N ASN A 218 -22.40 31.99 -24.78
CA ASN A 218 -22.65 33.27 -25.45
C ASN A 218 -21.67 34.37 -25.03
N ASN A 219 -21.29 34.43 -23.74
CA ASN A 219 -20.25 35.37 -23.28
C ASN A 219 -18.91 35.08 -23.95
N PHE A 220 -18.52 33.81 -24.01
CA PHE A 220 -17.29 33.39 -24.68
C PHE A 220 -17.32 33.74 -26.18
N LEU A 221 -18.43 33.45 -26.87
CA LEU A 221 -18.61 33.78 -28.29
C LEU A 221 -18.52 35.29 -28.56
N ARG A 222 -19.06 36.12 -27.64
CA ARG A 222 -18.94 37.59 -27.71
C ARG A 222 -17.49 38.05 -27.62
N PHE A 223 -16.68 37.45 -26.74
CA PHE A 223 -15.25 37.76 -26.65
C PHE A 223 -14.44 37.28 -27.85
N VAL A 224 -14.76 36.11 -28.41
CA VAL A 224 -14.14 35.62 -29.66
C VAL A 224 -14.44 36.56 -30.82
N LYS A 225 -15.68 37.07 -30.94
CA LYS A 225 -16.08 38.04 -31.97
C LYS A 225 -15.59 39.46 -31.72
N GLY A 226 -15.13 39.77 -30.51
CA GLY A 226 -14.73 41.11 -30.07
C GLY A 226 -15.95 41.94 -29.69
N TYR A 227 -16.19 42.08 -28.40
CA TYR A 227 -17.32 42.85 -27.86
C TYR A 227 -16.79 44.01 -27.01
N GLN A 228 -17.26 45.23 -27.27
CA GLN A 228 -16.85 46.45 -26.56
C GLN A 228 -15.31 46.67 -26.52
N GLY A 229 -14.62 46.40 -27.63
CA GLY A 229 -13.16 46.56 -27.71
C GLY A 229 -12.36 45.51 -26.94
N ARG A 230 -13.01 44.55 -26.28
CA ARG A 230 -12.37 43.41 -25.60
C ARG A 230 -12.52 42.16 -26.47
N SER A 231 -11.41 41.63 -26.93
CA SER A 231 -11.35 40.43 -27.76
C SER A 231 -10.19 39.54 -27.33
N TYR A 232 -10.32 38.24 -27.55
CA TYR A 232 -9.19 37.30 -27.46
C TYR A 232 -8.17 37.46 -28.61
N LYS A 233 -8.50 38.24 -29.65
CA LYS A 233 -7.59 38.53 -30.76
C LYS A 233 -6.48 39.48 -30.33
N GLY A 234 -5.22 39.02 -30.38
CA GLY A 234 -4.05 39.82 -30.02
C GLY A 234 -3.72 39.83 -28.52
N TRP A 235 -4.29 38.92 -27.74
CA TRP A 235 -3.98 38.75 -26.32
C TRP A 235 -2.57 38.14 -26.13
N THR A 236 -1.55 39.01 -26.11
CA THR A 236 -0.14 38.66 -25.83
C THR A 236 0.26 38.87 -24.36
N SER A 237 -0.60 39.49 -23.54
CA SER A 237 -0.22 39.88 -22.16
C SER A 237 -0.70 38.94 -21.06
N LEU A 238 -1.55 37.94 -21.35
CA LEU A 238 -2.11 37.09 -20.29
C LEU A 238 -1.03 36.33 -19.51
N SER A 239 0.01 35.79 -20.16
CA SER A 239 1.06 35.07 -19.41
C SER A 239 1.83 36.02 -18.49
N ARG A 240 2.18 37.21 -18.96
CA ARG A 240 3.00 38.16 -18.18
C ARG A 240 2.19 38.81 -17.06
N ASP A 241 0.95 39.22 -17.34
CA ASP A 241 0.07 39.83 -16.34
C ASP A 241 -0.43 38.78 -15.33
N VAL A 242 -0.66 37.53 -15.74
CA VAL A 242 -0.98 36.42 -14.82
C VAL A 242 0.25 36.04 -14.00
N GLU A 243 1.44 35.93 -14.59
CA GLU A 243 2.67 35.66 -13.83
C GLU A 243 2.95 36.78 -12.82
N GLN A 244 2.74 38.05 -13.20
CA GLN A 244 2.95 39.20 -12.33
C GLN A 244 1.84 39.31 -11.26
N ALA A 245 0.59 38.96 -11.59
CA ALA A 245 -0.50 38.87 -10.61
C ALA A 245 -0.31 37.71 -9.63
N VAL A 246 0.18 36.55 -10.10
CA VAL A 246 0.51 35.38 -9.28
C VAL A 246 1.68 35.68 -8.36
N ALA A 247 2.70 36.40 -8.83
CA ALA A 247 3.84 36.84 -8.01
C ALA A 247 3.44 37.82 -6.90
N ASN A 248 2.33 38.56 -7.08
CA ASN A 248 1.79 39.51 -6.11
C ASN A 248 0.70 38.91 -5.20
N LEU A 249 0.35 37.63 -5.34
CA LEU A 249 -0.61 36.98 -4.43
C LEU A 249 0.00 36.87 -3.02
N PRO A 250 -0.74 37.27 -1.97
CA PRO A 250 -0.25 37.16 -0.60
C PRO A 250 -0.01 35.68 -0.28
N GLN A 251 1.23 35.32 0.04
CA GLN A 251 1.55 33.95 0.43
C GLN A 251 0.73 33.59 1.68
N PRO A 252 -0.03 32.48 1.67
CA PRO A 252 -0.81 32.10 2.82
C PRO A 252 0.14 31.77 3.98
N THR A 253 -0.01 32.50 5.09
CA THR A 253 0.73 32.29 6.35
C THR A 253 0.25 30.99 7.00
N GLY A 254 0.73 29.86 6.49
CA GLY A 254 0.56 28.55 7.08
C GLY A 254 1.84 28.10 7.80
N PRO A 255 1.76 27.16 8.77
CA PRO A 255 2.93 26.66 9.49
C PRO A 255 3.95 25.90 8.61
N PHE A 256 3.66 25.68 7.32
CA PHE A 256 4.51 24.97 6.38
C PHE A 256 4.72 25.78 5.10
N ALA A 257 5.97 25.95 4.70
CA ALA A 257 6.35 26.63 3.46
C ALA A 257 6.16 25.69 2.25
N LEU A 258 4.92 25.57 1.76
CA LEU A 258 4.57 24.71 0.62
C LEU A 258 4.83 25.36 -0.75
N GLY A 259 5.61 26.44 -0.81
CA GLY A 259 5.87 27.20 -2.04
C GLY A 259 4.57 27.59 -2.75
N ASN A 260 4.58 27.49 -4.08
CA ASN A 260 3.42 27.86 -4.92
C ASN A 260 2.18 26.99 -4.66
N SER A 261 2.35 25.78 -4.13
CA SER A 261 1.24 24.89 -3.73
C SER A 261 0.46 25.44 -2.52
N GLY A 262 0.99 26.44 -1.82
CA GLY A 262 0.28 27.21 -0.80
C GLY A 262 -0.94 27.95 -1.35
N LEU A 263 -0.85 28.43 -2.60
CA LEU A 263 -1.90 29.22 -3.25
C LEU A 263 -3.16 28.40 -3.58
N LEU A 264 -3.08 27.06 -3.53
CA LEU A 264 -4.25 26.16 -3.64
C LEU A 264 -5.28 26.41 -2.54
N SER A 265 -4.87 26.98 -1.39
CA SER A 265 -5.78 27.42 -0.33
C SER A 265 -6.64 28.62 -0.71
N GLN A 266 -6.26 29.38 -1.75
CA GLN A 266 -6.94 30.58 -2.23
C GLN A 266 -7.81 30.32 -3.47
N GLU A 267 -7.83 29.10 -4.01
CA GLU A 267 -8.66 28.71 -5.14
C GLU A 267 -10.15 28.77 -4.78
N CYS A 268 -11.03 29.14 -5.73
CA CYS A 268 -12.48 29.20 -5.49
C CYS A 268 -13.21 27.86 -5.66
N SER A 269 -12.53 26.83 -6.19
CA SER A 269 -13.13 25.51 -6.41
C SER A 269 -12.93 24.61 -5.19
N GLN A 270 -14.03 24.00 -4.74
CA GLN A 270 -14.08 23.18 -3.52
C GLN A 270 -13.10 21.99 -3.56
N GLU A 271 -12.89 21.42 -4.75
CA GLU A 271 -11.98 20.29 -4.96
C GLU A 271 -10.51 20.69 -4.81
N ARG A 272 -10.11 21.86 -5.35
CA ARG A 272 -8.72 22.35 -5.26
C ARG A 272 -8.38 22.86 -3.85
N GLN A 273 -9.33 23.48 -3.15
CA GLN A 273 -9.17 23.79 -1.72
C GLN A 273 -9.00 22.51 -0.88
N ALA A 274 -9.74 21.44 -1.19
CA ALA A 274 -9.57 20.16 -0.51
C ALA A 274 -8.19 19.55 -0.75
N MET A 275 -7.60 19.73 -1.94
CA MET A 275 -6.25 19.26 -2.27
C MET A 275 -5.17 19.91 -1.40
N TYR A 276 -5.30 21.19 -1.02
CA TYR A 276 -4.36 21.83 -0.09
C TYR A 276 -4.29 21.07 1.25
N SER A 277 -5.44 20.69 1.81
CA SER A 277 -5.50 19.93 3.06
C SER A 277 -4.85 18.55 2.95
N GLN A 278 -4.96 17.91 1.78
CA GLN A 278 -4.32 16.62 1.50
C GLN A 278 -2.81 16.78 1.32
N LEU A 279 -2.36 17.81 0.61
CA LEU A 279 -0.93 18.15 0.45
C LEU A 279 -0.25 18.45 1.79
N VAL A 280 -0.89 19.23 2.66
CA VAL A 280 -0.39 19.48 4.02
C VAL A 280 -0.29 18.18 4.82
N ARG A 281 -1.25 17.26 4.68
CA ARG A 281 -1.20 15.94 5.34
C ARG A 281 -0.07 15.07 4.79
N SER A 282 0.13 15.07 3.47
CA SER A 282 1.24 14.35 2.82
C SER A 282 2.59 14.91 3.26
N TYR A 283 2.75 16.23 3.32
CA TYR A 283 3.98 16.86 3.80
C TYR A 283 4.26 16.47 5.25
N LYS A 284 3.26 16.57 6.14
CA LYS A 284 3.38 16.12 7.55
C LYS A 284 3.71 14.63 7.66
N TRP A 285 3.18 13.80 6.76
CA TRP A 285 3.48 12.38 6.75
C TRP A 285 4.91 12.10 6.30
N THR A 286 5.39 12.77 5.24
CA THR A 286 6.76 12.68 4.77
C THR A 286 7.75 13.13 5.84
N ASP A 287 7.47 14.24 6.54
CA ASP A 287 8.31 14.75 7.62
C ASP A 287 8.38 13.74 8.78
N LYS A 288 7.23 13.21 9.20
CA LYS A 288 7.16 12.14 10.21
C LYS A 288 7.89 10.87 9.77
N ILE A 289 7.83 10.51 8.48
CA ILE A 289 8.59 9.37 7.96
C ILE A 289 10.08 9.63 8.01
N HIS A 290 10.53 10.83 7.65
CA HIS A 290 11.93 11.18 7.78
C HIS A 290 12.40 11.16 9.23
N GLU A 291 11.60 11.69 10.16
CA GLU A 291 11.87 11.61 11.61
C GLU A 291 11.92 10.15 12.09
N TYR A 292 10.91 9.33 11.78
CA TYR A 292 10.89 7.91 12.17
C TYR A 292 11.99 7.10 11.50
N SER A 293 12.34 7.40 10.25
CA SER A 293 13.42 6.73 9.52
C SER A 293 14.78 7.14 10.07
N SER A 294 14.95 8.41 10.46
CA SER A 294 16.16 8.90 11.13
C SER A 294 16.31 8.29 12.52
N LEU A 295 15.23 8.24 13.30
CA LEU A 295 15.20 7.57 14.59
C LEU A 295 15.48 6.07 14.43
N ALA A 296 14.86 5.41 13.45
CA ALA A 296 15.13 4.01 13.13
C ALA A 296 16.59 3.81 12.68
N ALA A 297 17.15 4.71 11.87
CA ALA A 297 18.55 4.67 11.46
C ALA A 297 19.50 4.88 12.64
N GLN A 298 19.18 5.75 13.59
CA GLN A 298 19.92 5.89 14.85
C GLN A 298 19.79 4.64 15.72
N LEU A 299 18.59 4.08 15.87
CA LEU A 299 18.36 2.85 16.65
C LEU A 299 19.03 1.62 16.02
N LEU A 300 19.06 1.53 14.69
CA LEU A 300 19.78 0.51 13.92
C LEU A 300 21.29 0.78 13.87
N GLY A 301 21.72 2.03 13.92
CA GLY A 301 23.13 2.41 13.99
C GLY A 301 23.74 2.14 15.38
N GLN A 302 22.94 2.33 16.44
CA GLN A 302 23.30 1.94 17.81
C GLN A 302 23.20 0.41 18.00
N ASN A 303 22.20 -0.23 17.38
CA ASN A 303 22.16 -1.69 17.23
C ASN A 303 22.94 -2.11 15.97
N GLN A 304 24.27 -1.95 16.02
CA GLN A 304 25.13 -2.72 15.12
C GLN A 304 24.78 -4.19 15.35
N LEU A 305 23.91 -4.74 14.50
CA LEU A 305 23.86 -6.14 14.16
C LEU A 305 25.23 -6.43 13.55
N LYS A 306 26.27 -6.52 14.39
CA LYS A 306 27.49 -7.21 14.03
C LYS A 306 27.00 -8.57 13.57
N ARG A 307 26.98 -8.78 12.25
CA ARG A 307 26.73 -10.06 11.61
C ARG A 307 27.45 -11.11 12.44
N SER A 308 26.71 -11.90 13.19
CA SER A 308 27.24 -13.07 13.89
C SER A 308 27.59 -14.21 12.92
N TYR A 309 27.63 -13.95 11.61
CA TYR A 309 27.94 -14.93 10.57
C TYR A 309 29.25 -14.69 9.81
N ILE A 310 30.11 -13.76 10.25
CA ILE A 310 31.47 -13.63 9.70
C ILE A 310 32.48 -13.48 10.84
N VAL A 311 32.60 -14.50 11.70
CA VAL A 311 33.87 -14.83 12.36
C VAL A 311 33.95 -16.35 12.48
N THR A 312 34.41 -16.99 11.42
CA THR A 312 35.11 -18.27 11.54
C THR A 312 36.38 -18.04 12.36
N GLY A 313 36.32 -18.35 13.65
CA GLY A 313 37.50 -18.47 14.51
C GLY A 313 37.38 -17.81 15.88
N SER A 314 36.91 -18.54 16.90
CA SER A 314 37.45 -18.41 18.25
C SER A 314 37.01 -19.57 19.15
N ASN A 315 37.99 -20.38 19.59
CA ASN A 315 37.86 -21.56 20.45
C ASN A 315 37.72 -21.20 21.94
N LYS A 316 36.64 -20.56 22.38
CA LYS A 316 36.31 -20.55 23.83
C LYS A 316 34.82 -20.79 24.07
N ARG A 317 34.55 -21.88 24.81
CA ARG A 317 33.26 -22.31 25.37
C ARG A 317 32.37 -21.10 25.69
N ARG A 318 31.28 -20.92 24.94
CA ARG A 318 30.23 -19.94 25.26
C ARG A 318 28.92 -20.68 25.53
N ARG A 319 28.29 -20.35 26.66
CA ARG A 319 26.96 -20.83 27.09
C ARG A 319 25.97 -20.67 25.93
N ALA A 320 25.19 -21.72 25.65
CA ALA A 320 24.15 -21.70 24.62
C ALA A 320 23.23 -20.49 24.82
N GLN A 321 23.03 -19.70 23.76
CA GLN A 321 22.07 -18.60 23.81
C GLN A 321 20.67 -19.19 23.96
N ALA A 322 19.91 -18.71 24.95
CA ALA A 322 18.55 -19.16 25.19
C ALA A 322 17.66 -18.76 23.99
N SER A 323 17.14 -19.75 23.27
CA SER A 323 16.19 -19.54 22.18
C SER A 323 14.86 -19.04 22.74
N CYS A 324 14.29 -17.97 22.19
CA CYS A 324 12.98 -17.42 22.59
C CYS A 324 11.80 -18.34 22.26
N HIS A 325 11.96 -19.20 21.24
CA HIS A 325 10.90 -20.07 20.72
C HIS A 325 10.89 -21.46 21.36
N ASN A 326 12.05 -21.95 21.81
CA ASN A 326 12.20 -23.31 22.34
C ASN A 326 12.54 -23.27 23.83
N VAL A 327 11.64 -22.69 24.62
CA VAL A 327 11.76 -22.57 26.08
C VAL A 327 10.94 -23.68 26.75
N PRO A 328 11.49 -24.43 27.73
CA PRO A 328 10.74 -25.40 28.49
C PRO A 328 9.50 -24.78 29.16
N MET A 329 8.40 -25.54 29.19
CA MET A 329 7.11 -25.09 29.75
C MET A 329 7.24 -24.58 31.19
N GLN A 330 8.05 -25.26 32.00
CA GLN A 330 8.31 -24.91 33.41
C GLN A 330 8.93 -23.51 33.55
N THR A 331 9.82 -23.13 32.64
CA THR A 331 10.47 -21.81 32.66
C THR A 331 9.49 -20.71 32.26
N VAL A 332 8.60 -20.97 31.29
CA VAL A 332 7.52 -20.04 30.93
C VAL A 332 6.59 -19.80 32.12
N ASP A 333 6.21 -20.86 32.83
CA ASP A 333 5.33 -20.77 34.00
C ASP A 333 6.01 -20.04 35.17
N GLN A 334 7.31 -20.23 35.38
CA GLN A 334 8.10 -19.48 36.37
C GLN A 334 8.14 -17.98 36.05
N VAL A 335 8.32 -17.61 34.78
CA VAL A 335 8.33 -16.22 34.35
C VAL A 335 6.95 -15.59 34.53
N ILE A 336 5.88 -16.29 34.14
CA ILE A 336 4.51 -15.79 34.31
C ILE A 336 4.15 -15.66 35.81
N SER A 337 4.52 -16.64 36.63
CA SER A 337 4.32 -16.57 38.09
C SER A 337 5.11 -15.42 38.73
N ALA A 338 6.31 -15.11 38.21
CA ALA A 338 7.08 -13.97 38.66
C ALA A 338 6.44 -12.63 38.25
N ILE A 339 5.80 -12.58 37.08
CA ILE A 339 5.05 -11.40 36.60
C ILE A 339 3.80 -11.20 37.47
N ASP A 340 3.05 -12.25 37.77
CA ASP A 340 1.85 -12.18 38.63
C ASP A 340 2.17 -11.57 40.00
N ARG A 341 3.30 -11.97 40.61
CA ARG A 341 3.80 -11.39 41.87
C ARG A 341 4.26 -9.94 41.74
N GLN A 342 4.73 -9.51 40.57
CA GLN A 342 5.23 -8.16 40.33
C GLN A 342 4.11 -7.15 40.08
N PHE A 343 2.94 -7.61 39.65
CA PHE A 343 1.82 -6.76 39.28
C PHE A 343 0.55 -7.15 40.07
N PRO A 344 0.46 -6.80 41.37
CA PRO A 344 -0.68 -7.18 42.22
C PRO A 344 -2.02 -6.59 41.77
N ASP A 345 -2.00 -5.54 40.95
CA ASP A 345 -3.19 -4.89 40.39
C ASP A 345 -3.80 -5.63 39.19
N MET A 346 -3.11 -6.64 38.65
CA MET A 346 -3.52 -7.43 37.50
C MET A 346 -3.78 -8.86 37.93
N ASN A 347 -4.96 -9.39 37.59
CA ASN A 347 -5.25 -10.81 37.80
C ASN A 347 -4.83 -11.58 36.54
N ILE A 348 -3.83 -12.45 36.67
CA ILE A 348 -3.25 -13.21 35.56
C ILE A 348 -3.66 -14.68 35.67
N SER A 349 -4.30 -15.19 34.62
CA SER A 349 -4.63 -16.62 34.49
C SER A 349 -3.99 -17.20 33.23
N VAL A 350 -3.37 -18.37 33.34
CA VAL A 350 -2.70 -19.04 32.22
C VAL A 350 -3.53 -20.23 31.76
N SER A 351 -3.74 -20.33 30.45
CA SER A 351 -4.37 -21.47 29.80
C SER A 351 -3.46 -22.02 28.69
N ARG A 352 -3.47 -23.33 28.48
CA ARG A 352 -2.64 -24.01 27.45
C ARG A 352 -3.52 -24.86 26.53
N PRO A 353 -4.24 -24.25 25.57
CA PRO A 353 -5.15 -24.99 24.68
C PRO A 353 -4.43 -26.01 23.78
N PHE A 354 -3.12 -25.83 23.52
CA PHE A 354 -2.33 -26.70 22.62
C PHE A 354 -1.05 -27.26 23.27
N ILE A 355 -1.03 -27.39 24.62
CA ILE A 355 0.08 -27.93 25.43
C ILE A 355 1.36 -27.04 25.45
N THR A 356 1.92 -26.69 24.30
CA THR A 356 3.20 -25.96 24.18
C THR A 356 3.04 -24.45 24.30
N ASN A 357 2.07 -23.87 23.60
CA ASN A 357 1.81 -22.43 23.60
C ASN A 357 0.99 -22.01 24.83
N ALA A 358 1.48 -21.00 25.56
CA ALA A 358 0.77 -20.44 26.71
C ALA A 358 -0.11 -19.28 26.26
N VAL A 359 -1.35 -19.27 26.69
CA VAL A 359 -2.27 -18.15 26.51
C VAL A 359 -2.52 -17.55 27.88
N MET A 360 -2.00 -16.34 28.08
CA MET A 360 -2.13 -15.58 29.31
C MET A 360 -3.31 -14.61 29.19
N GLN A 361 -4.27 -14.77 30.06
CA GLN A 361 -5.38 -13.85 30.22
C GLN A 361 -5.07 -12.91 31.39
N VAL A 362 -5.09 -11.61 31.11
CA VAL A 362 -4.80 -10.55 32.07
C VAL A 362 -6.07 -9.74 32.28
N THR A 363 -6.55 -9.67 33.50
CA THR A 363 -7.73 -8.86 33.86
C THR A 363 -7.30 -7.71 34.75
N LEU A 364 -7.57 -6.48 34.31
CA LEU A 364 -7.29 -5.25 35.05
C LEU A 364 -8.61 -4.67 35.56
N GLY A 365 -8.98 -5.07 36.78
CA GLY A 365 -10.22 -4.65 37.44
C GLY A 365 -11.48 -4.92 36.60
N LYS A 366 -12.42 -3.96 36.60
CA LYS A 366 -13.64 -3.98 35.77
C LYS A 366 -13.52 -3.15 34.48
N VAL A 367 -12.30 -2.88 34.03
CA VAL A 367 -12.07 -1.97 32.89
C VAL A 367 -11.61 -2.75 31.67
N LEU A 368 -10.56 -3.56 31.84
CA LEU A 368 -9.83 -4.14 30.72
C LEU A 368 -9.57 -5.62 30.93
N GLN A 369 -9.71 -6.38 29.84
CA GLN A 369 -9.39 -7.79 29.73
C GLN A 369 -8.51 -7.98 28.51
N ALA A 370 -7.30 -8.54 28.70
CA ALA A 370 -6.35 -8.79 27.64
C ALA A 370 -6.04 -10.27 27.51
N VAL A 371 -5.82 -10.73 26.29
CA VAL A 371 -5.27 -12.04 25.98
C VAL A 371 -3.93 -11.86 25.30
N VAL A 372 -2.92 -12.53 25.83
CA VAL A 372 -1.56 -12.55 25.30
C VAL A 372 -1.21 -13.99 24.97
N ALA A 373 -0.98 -14.28 23.69
CA ALA A 373 -0.54 -15.60 23.24
C ALA A 373 0.98 -15.64 23.14
N PHE A 374 1.57 -16.67 23.74
CA PHE A 374 3.00 -16.93 23.76
C PHE A 374 3.37 -18.16 22.93
N LYS A 375 4.50 -18.04 22.24
CA LYS A 375 5.24 -19.15 21.62
C LYS A 375 6.61 -19.23 22.28
N GLY A 376 6.73 -20.09 23.29
CA GLY A 376 7.85 -20.03 24.24
C GLY A 376 7.73 -18.79 25.14
N LEU A 377 8.74 -17.93 25.12
CA LEU A 377 8.70 -16.60 25.77
C LEU A 377 8.45 -15.46 24.77
N MET A 378 8.29 -15.76 23.48
CA MET A 378 7.93 -14.76 22.50
C MET A 378 6.43 -14.47 22.53
N ILE A 379 6.06 -13.19 22.59
CA ILE A 379 4.68 -12.73 22.41
C ILE A 379 4.37 -12.78 20.92
N GLU A 380 3.39 -13.59 20.53
CA GLU A 380 2.98 -13.77 19.13
C GLU A 380 1.74 -12.93 18.81
N TRP A 381 0.82 -12.81 19.77
CA TRP A 381 -0.44 -12.11 19.56
C TRP A 381 -0.95 -11.47 20.85
N VAL A 382 -1.59 -10.31 20.72
CA VAL A 382 -2.21 -9.59 21.84
C VAL A 382 -3.56 -9.06 21.40
N VAL A 383 -4.60 -9.32 22.19
CA VAL A 383 -5.93 -8.72 21.98
C VAL A 383 -6.41 -8.12 23.29
N ILE A 384 -6.88 -6.88 23.23
CA ILE A 384 -7.37 -6.15 24.40
C ILE A 384 -8.84 -5.81 24.19
N LYS A 385 -9.64 -6.12 25.21
CA LYS A 385 -11.09 -5.97 25.22
C LYS A 385 -11.56 -5.29 26.49
N GLY A 386 -12.77 -4.75 26.42
CA GLY A 386 -13.45 -4.19 27.58
C GLY A 386 -13.97 -5.27 28.52
N HIS A 387 -14.10 -4.95 29.80
CA HIS A 387 -14.73 -5.85 30.77
C HIS A 387 -16.17 -6.21 30.35
N GLY A 388 -16.49 -7.51 30.34
CA GLY A 388 -17.79 -8.03 29.93
C GLY A 388 -17.92 -8.35 28.43
N GLU A 389 -16.83 -8.24 27.67
CA GLU A 389 -16.77 -8.77 26.30
C GLU A 389 -16.31 -10.23 26.28
N THR A 390 -16.69 -10.96 25.23
CA THR A 390 -16.21 -12.33 25.02
C THR A 390 -14.71 -12.30 24.74
N LEU A 391 -13.99 -13.02 25.59
CA LEU A 391 -12.54 -13.03 25.66
C LEU A 391 -12.01 -14.10 24.68
N ASP A 392 -11.77 -13.68 23.44
CA ASP A 392 -11.20 -14.52 22.38
C ASP A 392 -10.01 -13.80 21.71
N LEU A 393 -9.19 -14.56 20.98
CA LEU A 393 -8.00 -14.08 20.27
C LEU A 393 -8.31 -13.54 18.86
N TRP A 394 -9.52 -13.77 18.36
CA TRP A 394 -9.85 -13.65 16.94
C TRP A 394 -10.71 -12.44 16.63
N THR A 395 -11.54 -12.00 17.58
CA THR A 395 -12.43 -10.87 17.38
C THR A 395 -11.86 -9.62 18.04
N GLU A 396 -11.91 -8.51 17.31
CA GLU A 396 -11.56 -7.20 17.86
C GLU A 396 -12.56 -6.78 18.95
N SER A 397 -12.14 -5.93 19.87
CA SER A 397 -13.06 -5.32 20.84
C SER A 397 -14.18 -4.54 20.14
N ARG A 398 -15.38 -4.50 20.73
CA ARG A 398 -16.48 -3.67 20.21
C ARG A 398 -16.18 -2.17 20.37
N HIS A 399 -15.34 -1.80 21.34
CA HIS A 399 -15.04 -0.40 21.63
C HIS A 399 -13.79 0.06 20.91
N LYS A 400 -13.89 1.19 20.21
CA LYS A 400 -12.79 1.80 19.46
C LYS A 400 -11.55 2.10 20.32
N VAL A 401 -11.76 2.44 21.59
CA VAL A 401 -10.67 2.71 22.55
C VAL A 401 -9.80 1.47 22.77
N PHE A 402 -10.41 0.30 22.99
CA PHE A 402 -9.66 -0.95 23.18
C PHE A 402 -9.01 -1.48 21.90
N ARG A 403 -9.57 -1.19 20.72
CA ARG A 403 -8.88 -1.42 19.44
C ARG A 403 -7.61 -0.60 19.34
N LYS A 404 -7.67 0.69 19.68
CA LYS A 404 -6.49 1.56 19.68
C LYS A 404 -5.45 1.12 20.71
N ILE A 405 -5.89 0.66 21.89
CA ILE A 405 -4.98 0.10 22.90
C ILE A 405 -4.34 -1.19 22.38
N THR A 406 -5.09 -2.06 21.67
CA THR A 406 -4.55 -3.27 21.03
C THR A 406 -3.47 -2.92 19.99
N GLU A 407 -3.73 -1.94 19.12
CA GLU A 407 -2.72 -1.43 18.16
C GLU A 407 -1.46 -0.91 18.87
N ASN A 408 -1.62 -0.13 19.94
CA ASN A 408 -0.50 0.38 20.73
C ASN A 408 0.27 -0.77 21.42
N SER A 409 -0.42 -1.82 21.84
CA SER A 409 0.21 -3.02 22.41
C SER A 409 0.98 -3.80 21.35
N HIS A 410 0.52 -3.88 20.10
CA HIS A 410 1.33 -4.45 19.01
C HIS A 410 2.61 -3.64 18.78
N ALA A 411 2.56 -2.32 18.84
CA ALA A 411 3.75 -1.48 18.76
C ALA A 411 4.70 -1.70 19.96
N ALA A 412 4.15 -1.79 21.18
CA ALA A 412 4.92 -2.07 22.39
C ALA A 412 5.59 -3.46 22.34
N MET A 413 4.90 -4.47 21.80
CA MET A 413 5.46 -5.81 21.61
C MET A 413 6.71 -5.78 20.74
N LEU A 414 6.68 -5.04 19.62
CA LEU A 414 7.84 -4.88 18.74
C LEU A 414 8.96 -4.08 19.42
N HIS A 415 8.61 -3.02 20.15
CA HIS A 415 9.58 -2.17 20.84
C HIS A 415 10.34 -2.92 21.96
N PHE A 416 9.67 -3.77 22.73
CA PHE A 416 10.29 -4.51 23.83
C PHE A 416 10.84 -5.88 23.42
N SER A 417 10.67 -6.31 22.17
CA SER A 417 11.16 -7.59 21.69
C SER A 417 12.68 -7.68 21.78
N SER A 418 13.19 -8.61 22.59
CA SER A 418 14.62 -8.87 22.74
C SER A 418 14.92 -10.37 22.64
N PRO A 419 15.57 -10.83 21.55
CA PRO A 419 15.93 -12.24 21.39
C PRO A 419 16.95 -12.75 22.43
N THR A 420 17.73 -11.85 23.02
CA THR A 420 18.80 -12.20 23.98
C THR A 420 18.32 -12.21 25.43
N LEU A 421 17.27 -11.46 25.75
CA LEU A 421 16.68 -11.35 27.09
C LEU A 421 15.15 -11.43 27.02
N PRO A 422 14.58 -12.59 26.66
CA PRO A 422 13.14 -12.72 26.43
C PRO A 422 12.31 -12.51 27.72
N GLU A 423 12.84 -12.87 28.89
CA GLU A 423 12.14 -12.65 30.17
C GLU A 423 11.97 -11.16 30.50
N LEU A 424 13.00 -10.35 30.21
CA LEU A 424 12.98 -8.91 30.42
C LEU A 424 12.03 -8.23 29.43
N ALA A 425 11.96 -8.73 28.19
CA ALA A 425 11.04 -8.27 27.16
C ALA A 425 9.57 -8.43 27.61
N VAL A 426 9.19 -9.61 28.08
CA VAL A 426 7.81 -9.88 28.55
C VAL A 426 7.48 -9.00 29.76
N ARG A 427 8.39 -8.86 30.72
CA ARG A 427 8.18 -7.98 31.89
C ARG A 427 7.99 -6.52 31.50
N SER A 428 8.79 -6.03 30.56
CA SER A 428 8.72 -4.64 30.09
C SER A 428 7.43 -4.36 29.32
N PHE A 429 6.93 -5.35 28.57
CA PHE A 429 5.66 -5.29 27.86
C PHE A 429 4.43 -5.16 28.79
N MET A 430 4.49 -5.73 30.01
CA MET A 430 3.36 -5.69 30.96
C MET A 430 3.15 -4.30 31.57
N ARG A 431 4.18 -3.44 31.60
CA ARG A 431 4.12 -2.12 32.23
C ARG A 431 3.16 -1.15 31.51
N PRO A 432 3.18 -1.00 30.17
CA PRO A 432 2.18 -0.21 29.46
C PRO A 432 0.73 -0.62 29.74
N LEU A 433 0.45 -1.92 29.91
CA LEU A 433 -0.90 -2.42 30.21
C LEU A 433 -1.41 -1.95 31.57
N GLN A 434 -0.52 -1.86 32.57
CA GLN A 434 -0.85 -1.33 33.89
C GLN A 434 -1.21 0.17 33.83
N THR A 435 -0.50 0.95 33.02
CA THR A 435 -0.70 2.41 32.91
C THR A 435 -2.05 2.79 32.30
N VAL A 436 -2.69 1.90 31.54
CA VAL A 436 -4.04 2.11 30.97
C VAL A 436 -5.08 2.42 32.05
N ARG A 437 -4.85 2.04 33.31
CA ARG A 437 -5.75 2.36 34.43
C ARG A 437 -5.84 3.87 34.75
N GLN A 438 -4.77 4.64 34.55
CA GLN A 438 -4.70 6.05 34.96
C GLN A 438 -5.83 6.93 34.39
N PRO A 439 -6.14 6.88 33.07
CA PRO A 439 -7.26 7.66 32.52
C PRO A 439 -8.66 7.16 32.96
N PHE A 440 -8.81 5.91 33.40
CA PHE A 440 -10.11 5.34 33.82
C PHE A 440 -10.35 5.40 35.33
N ALA A 441 -9.32 5.64 36.15
CA ALA A 441 -9.44 5.78 37.61
C ALA A 441 -9.92 7.17 38.05
N GLN A 442 -9.93 8.18 37.17
CA GLN A 442 -10.27 9.58 37.52
C GLN A 442 -11.74 9.98 37.32
N ARG A 443 -12.65 9.06 36.99
CA ARG A 443 -14.10 9.36 36.95
C ARG A 443 -14.88 8.51 37.94
N PRO A 444 -15.23 9.03 39.14
CA PRO A 444 -16.42 8.54 39.81
C PRO A 444 -17.62 8.83 38.91
N ALA A 445 -18.45 7.81 38.68
CA ALA A 445 -19.68 7.94 37.91
C ALA A 445 -20.63 8.94 38.61
N PRO A 446 -21.24 9.91 37.90
CA PRO A 446 -22.34 10.67 38.50
C PRO A 446 -23.55 9.75 38.61
N ASP A 447 -24.12 9.71 39.81
CA ASP A 447 -25.37 9.04 40.13
C ASP A 447 -26.48 9.47 39.16
N VAL A 448 -27.12 8.48 38.55
CA VAL A 448 -28.35 8.68 37.77
C VAL A 448 -29.50 8.77 38.76
N GLU A 449 -29.67 9.94 39.39
CA GLU A 449 -30.91 10.29 40.09
C GLU A 449 -31.78 11.23 39.23
N ARG A 450 -32.95 10.68 38.85
CA ARG A 450 -34.26 11.33 38.72
C ARG A 450 -34.38 12.54 37.78
N PHE A 451 -34.92 12.29 36.59
CA PHE A 451 -35.71 13.29 35.86
C PHE A 451 -37.09 13.47 36.55
N PRO A 452 -37.57 14.71 36.78
CA PRO A 452 -38.91 14.95 37.28
C PRO A 452 -39.95 14.82 36.17
N ASN A 453 -41.01 14.07 36.46
CA ASN A 453 -42.23 14.00 35.66
C ASN A 453 -42.87 15.39 35.50
N THR A 454 -42.98 15.83 34.26
CA THR A 454 -44.04 16.74 33.79
C THR A 454 -44.69 16.05 32.59
N GLY A 455 -45.99 15.90 32.43
CA GLY A 455 -47.18 16.10 33.23
C GLY A 455 -48.33 15.56 32.38
N SER A 456 -49.28 14.83 32.97
CA SER A 456 -50.59 14.60 32.35
C SER A 456 -51.59 14.16 33.41
N SER A 457 -52.44 15.08 33.85
CA SER A 457 -53.85 14.84 34.21
C SER A 457 -54.52 16.15 34.62
N SER A 458 -55.68 16.38 33.99
CA SER A 458 -56.78 17.31 34.33
C SER A 458 -56.52 18.81 34.26
#